data_AF-C6W7F5-F1
#
_entry.id   AF-C6W7F5-F1
#
_cell.length_a   1.000
_cell.length_b   1.000
_cell.length_c   1.000
_cell.angle_alpha   90.00
_cell.angle_beta   90.00
_cell.angle_gamma   90.00
#
_symmetry.space_group_name_H-M   'P 1'
#
loop_
_entity.id
_entity.type
_entity.pdbx_description
1 polymer ?
#
loop_
_entity_poly.entity_id
_entity_poly.type
_entity_poly.pdbx_seq_one_letter_code
_entity_poly.pdbx_strand_id
1 'polypeptide(L)' 'MSFSRAENLINKLISNKISEDELTELLAGINDDEKRKMYADALEIYFNRLMNDNRPNGGPSSNDS' A
#
# COMPACT_ATOMS: atom_id res chain seq x y z
N MET A 1 9.66 -9.27 7.33
CA MET A 1 8.58 -8.54 8.01
C MET A 1 7.25 -9.13 7.56
N SER A 2 6.39 -9.54 8.50
CA SER A 2 5.01 -9.92 8.14
C SER A 2 4.23 -8.66 7.82
N PHE A 3 3.54 -8.62 6.68
CA PHE A 3 2.62 -7.53 6.35
C PHE A 3 1.48 -7.48 7.37
N SER A 4 1.07 -6.27 7.74
CA SER A 4 -0.13 -6.06 8.54
C SER A 4 -1.38 -6.56 7.80
N ARG A 5 -2.49 -6.80 8.52
CA ARG A 5 -3.76 -7.20 7.90
C ARG A 5 -4.22 -6.16 6.86
N ALA A 6 -4.10 -4.87 7.17
CA ALA A 6 -4.43 -3.78 6.27
C ALA A 6 -3.59 -3.82 4.98
N GLU A 7 -2.26 -3.96 5.10
CA GLU A 7 -1.39 -4.10 3.92
C GLU A 7 -1.73 -5.32 3.07
N ASN A 8 -2.03 -6.46 3.70
CA ASN A 8 -2.43 -7.66 2.96
C ASN A 8 -3.73 -7.46 2.17
N LEU A 9 -4.74 -6.83 2.78
CA LEU A 9 -6.01 -6.53 2.12
C LEU A 9 -5.82 -5.55 0.96
N ILE A 10 -5.05 -4.48 1.17
CA ILE A 10 -4.74 -3.50 0.12
C ILE A 10 -3.96 -4.14 -1.05
N ASN A 11 -2.95 -4.96 -0.76
CA ASN A 11 -2.20 -5.69 -1.80
C ASN A 11 -3.12 -6.64 -2.61
N LYS A 12 -4.05 -7.33 -1.93
CA LYS A 12 -5.03 -8.20 -2.61
C LYS A 12 -6.02 -7.41 -3.44
N LEU A 13 -6.50 -6.27 -2.94
CA LEU A 13 -7.41 -5.38 -3.67
C LEU A 13 -6.76 -4.90 -4.97
N ILE A 14 -5.55 -4.36 -4.90
CA ILE A 14 -4.82 -3.81 -6.05
C ILE A 14 -4.47 -4.90 -7.06
N SER A 15 -4.15 -6.12 -6.61
CA SER A 15 -3.89 -7.26 -7.49
C SER A 15 -5.14 -7.97 -8.00
N ASN A 16 -6.33 -7.46 -7.69
CA ASN A 16 -7.63 -8.03 -8.04
C ASN A 16 -7.81 -9.49 -7.55
N LYS A 17 -7.27 -9.79 -6.36
CA LYS A 17 -7.30 -11.10 -5.69
C LYS A 17 -8.01 -11.07 -4.34
N ILE A 18 -8.69 -9.98 -4.02
CA ILE A 18 -9.47 -9.85 -2.79
C ILE A 18 -10.74 -10.70 -2.89
N SER A 19 -11.07 -11.45 -1.84
CA SER A 19 -12.35 -12.17 -1.79
C SER A 19 -13.50 -11.24 -1.39
N GLU A 20 -14.74 -11.69 -1.57
CA GLU A 20 -15.94 -10.96 -1.15
C GLU A 20 -15.92 -10.63 0.35
N ASP A 21 -15.58 -11.60 1.20
CA ASP A 21 -15.49 -11.41 2.65
C ASP A 21 -14.42 -10.37 3.02
N GLU A 22 -13.27 -10.43 2.35
CA GLU A 22 -12.15 -9.50 2.57
C GLU A 22 -12.47 -8.09 2.08
N LEU A 23 -13.20 -7.97 0.97
CA LEU A 23 -13.69 -6.69 0.49
C LEU A 23 -14.73 -6.10 1.43
N THR A 24 -15.63 -6.93 1.96
CA THR A 24 -16.63 -6.53 2.94
C THR A 24 -15.98 -6.04 4.24
N GLU A 25 -14.97 -6.75 4.73
CA GLU A 25 -14.15 -6.31 5.88
C GLU A 25 -13.53 -4.95 5.64
N LEU A 26 -12.91 -4.76 4.46
CA LEU A 26 -12.24 -3.52 4.09
C LEU A 26 -13.24 -2.36 4.02
N LEU A 27 -14.39 -2.54 3.36
CA LEU A 27 -15.44 -1.53 3.25
C LEU A 27 -16.05 -1.17 4.60
N ALA A 28 -16.31 -2.17 5.45
CA ALA A 28 -16.82 -1.93 6.80
C ALA A 28 -15.84 -1.11 7.65
N GLY A 29 -14.53 -1.34 7.49
CA GLY A 29 -13.51 -0.62 8.23
C GLY A 29 -13.22 0.80 7.72
N ILE A 30 -13.71 1.22 6.56
CA ILE A 30 -13.65 2.64 6.12
C ILE A 30 -14.57 3.53 6.97
N ASN A 31 -15.68 2.97 7.46
CA ASN A 31 -16.65 3.68 8.30
C ASN A 31 -16.21 3.76 9.78
N ASP A 32 -15.08 3.16 10.12
CA ASP A 32 -14.49 3.15 11.46
C ASP A 32 -13.23 4.03 11.46
N ASP A 33 -13.16 5.03 12.34
CA ASP A 33 -12.11 6.04 12.31
C ASP A 33 -10.70 5.47 12.57
N GLU A 34 -10.57 4.46 13.43
CA GLU A 34 -9.28 3.83 13.73
C GLU A 34 -8.82 2.93 12.58
N LYS A 35 -9.73 2.11 12.05
CA LYS A 35 -9.44 1.24 10.91
C LYS A 35 -9.18 2.03 9.64
N ARG A 36 -9.92 3.12 9.42
CA ARG A 36 -9.71 4.02 8.27
C ARG A 36 -8.28 4.54 8.23
N LYS A 37 -7.71 4.91 9.38
CA LYS A 37 -6.29 5.32 9.45
C LYS A 37 -5.35 4.17 9.07
N MET A 38 -5.57 2.97 9.59
CA MET A 38 -4.74 1.81 9.26
C MET A 38 -4.74 1.48 7.75
N TYR A 39 -5.89 1.60 7.09
CA TYR A 39 -5.97 1.40 5.63
C TYR A 39 -5.33 2.53 4.84
N ALA A 40 -5.47 3.78 5.30
CA ALA A 40 -4.81 4.94 4.69
C ALA A 40 -3.27 4.79 4.75
N ASP A 41 -2.74 4.41 5.92
CA ASP A 41 -1.30 4.17 6.10
C ASP A 41 -0.80 3.06 5.17
N ALA A 42 -1.57 1.97 5.01
CA ALA A 42 -1.24 0.88 4.10
C ALA A 42 -1.23 1.31 2.62
N LEU A 43 -2.17 2.16 2.21
CA LEU A 43 -2.20 2.75 0.86
C LEU A 43 -1.01 3.70 0.63
N GLU A 44 -0.66 4.50 1.62
CA GLU A 44 0.49 5.41 1.54
C GLU A 44 1.81 4.63 1.39
N ILE A 45 1.99 3.56 2.15
CA ILE A 45 3.15 2.66 2.00
C ILE A 45 3.21 2.10 0.57
N TYR A 46 2.10 1.62 0.04
CA TYR A 46 2.03 1.09 -1.32
C TYR A 46 2.37 2.17 -2.36
N PHE A 47 1.79 3.36 -2.23
CA PHE A 47 2.06 4.50 -3.11
C PHE A 47 3.55 4.88 -3.10
N ASN A 48 4.16 4.96 -1.92
CA ASN A 48 5.57 5.27 -1.78
C ASN A 48 6.48 4.20 -2.41
N ARG A 49 6.10 2.91 -2.31
CA ARG A 49 6.79 1.82 -3.02
C ARG A 49 6.70 2.01 -4.54
N LEU A 50 5.51 2.27 -5.09
CA LEU A 50 5.34 2.54 -6.53
C LEU A 50 6.19 3.72 -7.00
N MET A 51 6.23 4.81 -6.23
CA MET A 51 7.01 5.99 -6.57
C MET A 51 8.52 5.72 -6.56
N ASN A 52 8.99 4.81 -5.69
CA ASN A 52 10.39 4.40 -5.66
C ASN A 52 10.74 3.41 -6.78
N ASP A 53 9.85 2.47 -7.08
CA ASP A 53 10.05 1.46 -8.13
C ASP A 53 9.98 2.08 -9.54
N ASN A 54 9.18 3.14 -9.72
CA ASN A 54 9.08 3.89 -10.97
C ASN A 54 10.13 5.01 -11.11
N ARG A 55 11.06 5.16 -10.16
CA ARG A 55 12.25 5.98 -10.42
C ARG A 55 13.07 5.25 -11.48
N PRO A 56 13.33 5.86 -12.65
CA PRO A 56 14.29 5.27 -13.58
C PRO A 56 15.60 5.08 -12.81
N ASN A 57 16.17 3.87 -12.87
CA ASN A 57 17.53 3.62 -12.43
C ASN A 57 18.48 4.52 -13.23
N GLY A 58 18.71 5.73 -12.74
CA GLY A 58 19.54 6.78 -13.33
C GLY A 58 19.85 7.79 -12.23
N GLY A 59 20.94 7.55 -11.49
CA GLY A 59 21.26 8.18 -10.21
C GLY A 59 21.81 9.60 -10.28
N PRO A 60 22.37 10.12 -9.17
CA PRO A 60 23.43 11.10 -9.26
C PRO A 60 24.74 10.33 -9.48
N SER A 61 25.24 10.34 -10.71
CA SER A 61 26.68 10.22 -10.92
C SER A 61 27.29 11.53 -10.41
N SER A 62 27.51 11.65 -9.09
CA SER A 62 28.37 12.69 -8.54
C SER A 62 29.82 12.29 -8.80
N ASN A 63 30.23 12.38 -10.06
CA ASN A 63 31.56 12.83 -10.40
C ASN A 63 31.44 14.34 -10.56
N ASP A 64 31.63 15.07 -9.47
CA ASP A 64 32.09 16.45 -9.59
C ASP A 64 33.35 16.59 -8.74
N SER A 65 34.27 17.37 -9.30
CA SER A 65 35.73 17.27 -9.14
C SER A 65 36.29 17.84 -7.85
#